data_AF-A0A1I0SZE9-F1
#
_entry.id   AF-A0A1I0SZE9-F1
#
_cell.length_a   1.000
_cell.length_b   1.000
_cell.length_c   1.000
_cell.angle_alpha   90.00
_cell.angle_beta   90.00
_cell.angle_gamma   90.00
#
_symmetry.space_group_name_H-M   'P 1'
#
loop_
_entity.id
_entity.type
_entity.pdbx_description
1 polymer ?
#
loop_
_entity_poly.entity_id
_entity_poly.type
_entity_poly.pdbx_seq_one_letter_code
_entity_poly.pdbx_strand_id
1 'polypeptide(L)' 'MSEEKELTFEEAMAKLEEIVEKLEEGNVPLEQAISFFQEGMKLSKLCHDKLQHVEKQMEYILREDGQLAPFSLQEEE' A
#
# COMPACT_ATOMS: atom_id res chain seq x y z
N MET A 1 18.99 -3.58 18.78
CA MET A 1 17.60 -3.27 18.40
C MET A 1 17.61 -3.18 16.90
N SER A 2 17.07 -4.19 16.24
CA SER A 2 17.14 -4.31 14.78
C SER A 2 16.19 -3.28 14.18
N GLU A 3 16.73 -2.31 13.45
CA GLU A 3 15.92 -1.46 12.57
C GLU A 3 15.32 -2.36 11.49
N GLU A 4 14.09 -2.82 11.70
CA GLU A 4 13.28 -3.37 10.61
C GLU A 4 13.05 -2.22 9.63
N LYS A 5 13.80 -2.23 8.53
CA LYS A 5 13.57 -1.33 7.39
C LYS A 5 12.14 -1.55 6.93
N GLU A 6 11.26 -0.59 7.22
CA GLU A 6 9.91 -0.60 6.66
C GLU A 6 10.02 -0.61 5.13
N LEU A 7 9.29 -1.51 4.49
CA LEU A 7 9.24 -1.57 3.04
C LEU A 7 8.67 -0.26 2.48
N THR A 8 9.23 0.21 1.37
CA THR A 8 8.61 1.26 0.56
C THR A 8 7.30 0.76 -0.07
N PHE A 9 6.48 1.67 -0.61
CA PHE A 9 5.24 1.29 -1.30
C PHE A 9 5.55 0.41 -2.52
N GLU A 10 6.54 0.82 -3.30
CA GLU A 10 6.99 0.16 -4.52
C GLU A 10 7.54 -1.24 -4.23
N GLU A 11 8.35 -1.40 -3.17
CA GLU A 11 8.84 -2.71 -2.75
C GLU A 11 7.72 -3.63 -2.25
N ALA A 12 6.74 -3.07 -1.52
CA ALA A 12 5.61 -3.84 -1.03
C ALA A 12 4.68 -4.29 -2.18
N MET A 13 4.48 -3.43 -3.17
CA MET A 13 3.69 -3.73 -4.37
C MET A 13 4.36 -4.80 -5.23
N ALA A 14 5.66 -4.67 -5.51
CA ALA A 14 6.40 -5.66 -6.29
C ALA A 14 6.33 -7.06 -5.65
N LYS A 15 6.49 -7.15 -4.33
CA LYS A 15 6.34 -8.42 -3.60
C LYS A 15 4.92 -8.98 -3.66
N LEU A 16 3.90 -8.11 -3.61
CA LEU A 16 2.52 -8.52 -3.72
C LEU A 16 2.23 -9.10 -5.11
N GLU A 17 2.73 -8.48 -6.17
CA GLU A 17 2.63 -8.97 -7.55
C GLU A 17 3.28 -10.35 -7.70
N GLU A 18 4.49 -10.54 -7.18
CA GLU A 18 5.16 -11.85 -7.19
C GLU A 18 4.35 -12.95 -6.47
N ILE A 19 3.68 -12.59 -5.37
CA ILE A 19 2.84 -13.52 -4.61
C ILE A 19 1.60 -13.89 -5.43
N VAL A 20 0.96 -12.92 -6.08
CA VAL A 20 -0.20 -13.15 -6.94
C VAL A 20 0.19 -14.06 -8.10
N GLU A 21 1.30 -13.78 -8.78
CA GLU A 21 1.81 -14.61 -9.89
C GLU A 21 2.02 -16.07 -9.44
N LYS A 22 2.68 -16.29 -8.30
CA LYS A 22 2.88 -17.64 -7.74
C LYS A 22 1.56 -18.34 -7.42
N LEU A 23 0.57 -17.62 -6.90
CA LEU A 23 -0.75 -18.20 -6.60
C LEU A 23 -1.53 -18.54 -7.88
N GLU A 24 -1.37 -17.75 -8.95
CA GLU A 24 -2.02 -17.96 -10.25
C GLU A 24 -1.40 -19.12 -11.05
N GLU A 25 -0.11 -19.43 -10.86
CA GLU A 25 0.56 -20.58 -11.48
C GLU A 25 -0.08 -21.93 -11.13
N GLY A 26 -0.86 -22.01 -10.05
CA GLY A 26 -1.70 -23.17 -9.71
C GLY A 26 -0.96 -24.44 -9.27
N ASN A 27 0.38 -24.45 -9.29
CA ASN A 27 1.22 -25.57 -8.87
C ASN A 27 1.78 -25.43 -7.44
N VAL A 28 1.23 -24.51 -6.65
CA VAL A 28 1.65 -24.25 -5.28
C VAL A 28 0.94 -25.21 -4.31
N PRO A 29 1.67 -25.96 -3.46
CA PRO A 29 1.07 -26.80 -2.41
C PRO A 29 0.16 -25.99 -1.49
N LEU A 30 -0.91 -26.60 -0.99
CA LEU A 30 -1.93 -25.91 -0.18
C LEU A 30 -1.33 -25.16 1.03
N GLU A 31 -0.38 -25.77 1.76
CA GLU A 31 0.24 -25.09 2.90
C GLU A 31 1.02 -23.83 2.49
N GLN A 32 1.69 -23.87 1.35
CA GLN A 32 2.42 -22.72 0.80
C GLN A 32 1.46 -21.65 0.28
N ALA A 33 0.37 -22.05 -0.37
CA ALA A 33 -0.65 -21.13 -0.86
C ALA A 33 -1.29 -20.34 0.30
N ILE A 34 -1.53 -20.98 1.44
CA ILE A 34 -2.01 -20.30 2.66
C ILE A 34 -0.98 -19.29 3.16
N SER A 35 0.31 -19.65 3.16
CA SER A 35 1.38 -18.73 3.57
C SER A 35 1.47 -17.52 2.65
N PHE A 36 1.47 -17.73 1.33
CA PHE A 36 1.47 -16.66 0.33
C PHE A 36 0.23 -15.77 0.45
N PHE A 37 -0.94 -16.34 0.67
CA PHE A 37 -2.16 -15.57 0.89
C PHE A 37 -2.06 -14.66 2.13
N GLN A 38 -1.55 -15.18 3.25
CA GLN A 38 -1.36 -14.39 4.46
C GLN A 38 -0.33 -13.26 4.27
N GLU A 39 0.76 -13.54 3.56
CA GLU A 39 1.76 -12.53 3.24
C GLU A 39 1.20 -11.46 2.28
N GLY A 40 0.49 -11.88 1.24
CA GLY A 40 -0.20 -10.99 0.30
C GLY A 40 -1.21 -10.08 1.00
N MET A 41 -1.99 -10.60 1.95
CA MET A 41 -2.89 -9.78 2.76
C MET A 41 -2.15 -8.71 3.58
N LYS A 42 -1.00 -9.05 4.18
CA LYS A 42 -0.19 -8.10 4.94
C LYS A 42 0.38 -7.00 4.05
N LEU A 43 0.89 -7.37 2.87
CA LEU A 43 1.44 -6.42 1.90
C LEU A 43 0.33 -5.52 1.33
N SER A 44 -0.83 -6.07 0.98
CA SER A 44 -1.99 -5.32 0.52
C SER A 44 -2.43 -4.28 1.57
N LYS A 45 -2.50 -4.68 2.84
CA LYS A 45 -2.78 -3.75 3.94
C LYS A 45 -1.72 -2.66 4.06
N LEU A 46 -0.43 -3.02 3.99
CA LEU A 46 0.68 -2.06 4.06
C LEU A 46 0.59 -1.02 2.93
N CYS A 47 0.32 -1.46 1.69
CA CYS A 47 0.13 -0.58 0.55
C CYS A 47 -1.04 0.38 0.77
N HIS A 48 -2.19 -0.14 1.23
CA HIS A 48 -3.35 0.68 1.55
C HIS A 48 -3.05 1.71 2.64
N ASP A 49 -2.42 1.31 3.74
CA ASP A 49 -2.10 2.19 4.86
C ASP A 49 -1.13 3.31 4.42
N LYS A 50 -0.17 3.02 3.55
CA LYS A 50 0.74 4.03 2.98
C LYS A 50 0.00 5.03 2.09
N LEU A 51 -0.90 4.56 1.23
CA LEU A 51 -1.71 5.44 0.39
C LEU A 51 -2.63 6.33 1.24
N GLN A 52 -3.29 5.76 2.25
CA GLN A 52 -4.13 6.51 3.19
C GLN A 52 -3.32 7.55 3.98
N HIS A 53 -2.07 7.25 4.33
CA HIS A 53 -1.19 8.22 4.97
C HIS A 53 -0.91 9.40 4.05
N VAL A 54 -0.55 9.13 2.78
CA VAL A 54 -0.29 10.18 1.79
C VAL A 54 -1.55 11.00 1.52
N GLU A 55 -2.71 10.35 1.35
CA GLU A 55 -4.00 11.02 1.14
C GLU A 55 -4.32 12.00 2.28
N LYS A 56 -4.15 11.59 3.53
CA LYS A 56 -4.33 12.46 4.71
C LYS A 56 -3.32 13.61 4.79
N GLN A 57 -2.09 13.40 4.32
CA GLN A 57 -1.11 14.50 4.23
C GLN A 57 -1.51 15.48 3.12
N MET A 58 -2.12 14.99 2.05
CA MET A 58 -2.62 15.82 0.96
C MET A 58 -3.93 16.52 1.30
N GLU A 59 -4.76 16.00 2.21
CA GLU A 59 -6.04 16.59 2.65
C GLU A 59 -5.94 18.06 3.09
N TYR A 60 -4.75 18.60 3.38
CA TYR A 60 -4.60 20.01 3.76
C TYR A 60 -3.49 20.66 2.95
N ILE A 61 -3.85 21.65 2.13
CA ILE A 61 -2.86 22.51 1.45
C ILE A 61 -2.83 23.88 2.13
N LEU A 62 -1.62 24.40 2.35
CA LEU A 62 -1.40 25.77 2.78
C LEU A 62 -1.73 26.71 1.62
N ARG A 63 -2.79 27.49 1.78
CA ARG A 63 -3.17 28.53 0.82
C ARG A 63 -2.22 29.72 0.90
N GLU A 64 -2.20 30.54 -0.15
CA GLU A 64 -1.40 31.77 -0.22
C GLU A 64 -1.70 32.77 0.90
N ASP A 65 -2.89 32.67 1.51
CA ASP A 65 -3.31 33.47 2.68
C ASP A 65 -2.80 32.94 4.03
N GLY A 66 -2.00 31.85 4.01
CA GLY A 66 -1.45 31.21 5.20
C GLY A 66 -2.42 30.31 5.95
N GLN A 67 -3.63 30.07 5.42
CA GLN A 67 -4.61 29.15 6.02
C GLN A 67 -4.47 27.74 5.45
N LEU A 68 -4.63 26.72 6.31
CA LEU A 68 -4.78 25.33 5.88
C LEU A 68 -6.21 25.14 5.38
N ALA A 69 -6.36 24.76 4.10
CA ALA A 69 -7.66 24.42 3.53
C ALA A 69 -7.72 22.95 3.12
N PRO A 70 -8.90 22.31 3.23
CA PRO A 70 -9.10 20.96 2.71
C PRO A 70 -8.73 20.88 1.23
N PHE A 71 -7.87 19.93 0.86
CA PHE A 71 -7.61 19.58 -0.53
C PHE A 71 -8.76 18.74 -1.05
N SER A 72 -9.78 19.42 -1.55
CA SER A 72 -10.79 18.79 -2.39
C SER A 72 -10.21 18.65 -3.80
N LEU A 73 -9.74 17.45 -4.15
CA LEU A 73 -9.71 17.04 -5.55
C LEU A 73 -11.15 17.12 -6.05
N GLN A 74 -11.50 18.22 -6.71
CA GLN A 74 -12.70 18.23 -7.52
C GLN A 74 -12.41 17.24 -8.64
N GLU A 75 -13.01 16.05 -8.56
CA GLU A 75 -13.21 15.22 -9.75
C GLU A 75 -13.91 16.12 -10.75
N GLU A 76 -13.20 16.57 -11.78
CA GLU A 76 -13.83 17.21 -12.93
C GLU A 76 -14.76 16.14 -13.55
N GLU A 77 -16.08 16.32 -13.39
CA GLU A 77 -17.11 15.52 -14.08
C GLU A 77 -16.91 15.47 -15.60
#